data_AF-A0A844BJF9-F1
#
_entry.id   AF-A0A844BJF9-F1
#
_cell.length_a   1.000
_cell.length_b   1.000
_cell.length_c   1.000
_cell.angle_alpha   90.00
_cell.angle_beta   90.00
_cell.angle_gamma   90.00
#
_symmetry.space_group_name_H-M   'P 1'
#
loop_
_entity.id
_entity.type
_entity.pdbx_description
1 polymer ?
#
loop_
_entity_poly.entity_id
_entity_poly.type
_entity_poly.pdbx_seq_one_letter_code
_entity_poly.pdbx_strand_id
1 'polypeptide(L)'
;MPSKSEIDKAGRILSDPKREYDETALKLDFVFADFRKEHLAPLTRLTLELQRWLQTYGGEYYIAQRLKRQPQILRKLRRLSVRLTQLQDIGGARIIVESNSDVDRLIEFLEKKFNEETYDVVRKTDYREMGRDDTGYRAFHFILDIDGYKIELQLRSRIQHYWSESIERTFVIYGYRLKEKEGDPEVIQYFKTFSDVLFSIENGRSISREYEIAFEQERQLAEAIISASRDGRNLSGFVNEGIIKTMAEKEGHGGEELSNWILVFDWTDGNFVTWDVVGRDADQAIEKYTRYELDFPEEEKYEVVMIGSSDISTVRHTHSHYFGIEHHNEALEAMDSSIIGLSSRMSMDVGARRILSTLKRRRYWGKNTIKVQTLKNHYCQNIASFDYSLQVLRDRGFIIGSDPISLDIKKNGEIADLV
;
A
#
# COMPACT_ATOMS: atom_id res chain seq x y z
N MET A 1 16.81 -21.58 24.30
CA MET A 1 17.15 -20.73 23.15
C MET A 1 18.23 -21.42 22.31
N PRO A 2 18.06 -21.49 20.99
CA PRO A 2 19.07 -22.01 20.06
C PRO A 2 20.37 -21.19 20.11
N SER A 3 21.51 -21.82 19.80
CA SER A 3 22.79 -21.09 19.70
C SER A 3 22.84 -20.19 18.46
N LYS A 4 23.64 -19.11 18.49
CA LYS A 4 23.85 -18.24 17.31
C LYS A 4 24.29 -19.02 16.07
N SER A 5 25.12 -20.06 16.25
CA SER A 5 25.57 -20.90 15.14
C SER A 5 24.45 -21.76 14.56
N GLU A 6 23.51 -22.24 15.38
CA GLU A 6 22.34 -22.99 14.91
C GLU A 6 21.36 -22.08 14.18
N ILE A 7 21.14 -20.86 14.68
CA ILE A 7 20.28 -19.85 14.04
C ILE A 7 20.84 -19.48 12.66
N ASP A 8 22.13 -19.18 12.58
CA ASP A 8 22.79 -18.86 11.31
C ASP A 8 22.79 -20.06 10.35
N LYS A 9 22.93 -21.29 10.88
CA LYS A 9 22.79 -22.53 10.09
C LYS A 9 21.37 -22.67 9.53
N ALA A 10 20.34 -22.40 10.34
CA ALA A 10 18.95 -22.44 9.90
C ALA A 10 18.70 -21.43 8.77
N GLY A 11 19.09 -20.17 8.97
CA GLY A 11 18.96 -19.14 7.93
C GLY A 11 19.65 -19.52 6.62
N ARG A 12 20.88 -20.06 6.69
CA ARG A 12 21.64 -20.47 5.50
C ARG A 12 20.99 -21.66 4.75
N ILE A 13 20.60 -22.72 5.45
CA ILE A 13 20.03 -23.92 4.83
C ILE A 13 18.62 -23.66 4.32
N LEU A 14 17.79 -22.99 5.12
CA LEU A 14 16.41 -22.68 4.73
C LEU A 14 16.35 -21.62 3.63
N SER A 15 17.33 -20.74 3.50
CA SER A 15 17.31 -19.77 2.38
C SER A 15 17.66 -20.42 1.04
N ASP A 16 18.30 -21.59 1.00
CA ASP A 16 18.68 -22.30 -0.23
C ASP A 16 17.46 -22.85 -0.99
N PRO A 17 17.18 -22.40 -2.23
CA PRO A 17 16.09 -22.94 -3.04
C PRO A 17 16.25 -24.42 -3.42
N LYS A 18 17.48 -24.96 -3.36
CA LYS A 18 17.80 -26.36 -3.68
C LYS A 18 17.79 -27.27 -2.45
N ARG A 19 17.38 -26.75 -1.29
CA ARG A 19 17.36 -27.54 -0.05
C ARG A 19 16.46 -28.78 -0.21
N GLU A 20 16.90 -29.89 0.34
CA GLU A 20 16.06 -31.07 0.52
C GLU A 20 15.23 -30.90 1.79
N TYR A 21 13.99 -31.38 1.75
CA TYR A 21 13.10 -31.36 2.92
C TYR A 21 13.29 -32.66 3.73
N ASP A 22 14.35 -32.69 4.52
CA ASP A 22 14.74 -33.82 5.38
C ASP A 22 14.50 -33.52 6.88
N GLU A 23 14.81 -34.48 7.76
CA GLU A 23 14.72 -34.29 9.22
C GLU A 23 15.57 -33.10 9.71
N THR A 24 16.69 -32.82 9.04
CA THR A 24 17.55 -31.68 9.37
C THR A 24 16.85 -30.36 9.08
N ALA A 25 16.24 -30.22 7.89
CA ALA A 25 15.50 -29.03 7.49
C ALA A 25 14.32 -28.77 8.43
N LEU A 26 13.56 -29.81 8.77
CA LEU A 26 12.47 -29.74 9.75
C LEU A 26 12.94 -29.22 11.11
N LYS A 27 14.06 -29.74 11.63
CA LYS A 27 14.66 -29.26 12.89
C LYS A 27 15.07 -27.79 12.79
N LEU A 28 15.59 -27.36 11.65
CA LEU A 28 16.03 -25.98 11.43
C LEU A 28 14.84 -25.02 11.27
N ASP A 29 13.71 -25.47 10.74
CA ASP A 29 12.46 -24.68 10.73
C ASP A 29 12.02 -24.36 12.17
N PHE A 30 12.10 -25.32 13.12
CA PHE A 30 11.82 -25.03 14.53
C PHE A 30 12.81 -24.03 15.13
N VAL A 31 14.11 -24.16 14.86
CA VAL A 31 15.12 -23.20 15.32
C VAL A 31 14.86 -21.80 14.77
N PHE A 32 14.45 -21.71 13.51
CA PHE A 32 14.11 -20.45 12.85
C PHE A 32 12.86 -19.81 13.49
N ALA A 33 11.79 -20.58 13.68
CA ALA A 33 10.55 -20.12 14.30
C ALA A 33 10.81 -19.66 15.75
N ASP A 34 11.60 -20.40 16.51
CA ASP A 34 11.97 -20.05 17.89
C ASP A 34 12.79 -18.74 17.93
N PHE A 35 13.77 -18.56 17.03
CA PHE A 35 14.50 -17.28 16.92
C PHE A 35 13.60 -16.10 16.54
N ARG A 36 12.68 -16.31 15.59
CA ARG A 36 11.70 -15.29 15.17
C ARG A 36 10.79 -14.91 16.35
N LYS A 37 10.35 -15.88 17.15
CA LYS A 37 9.50 -15.68 18.34
C LYS A 37 10.13 -14.74 19.36
N GLU A 38 11.42 -14.89 19.61
CA GLU A 38 12.13 -14.08 20.60
C GLU A 38 12.09 -12.57 20.30
N HIS A 39 11.78 -12.16 19.06
CA HIS A 39 11.62 -10.75 18.70
C HIS A 39 10.23 -10.20 19.07
N LEU A 40 9.23 -11.05 19.30
CA LEU A 40 7.84 -10.61 19.49
C LEU A 40 7.63 -9.89 20.83
N ALA A 41 8.20 -10.40 21.92
CA ALA A 41 8.06 -9.79 23.23
C ALA A 41 8.79 -8.43 23.34
N PRO A 42 10.06 -8.27 22.91
CA PRO A 42 10.72 -6.98 22.81
C PRO A 42 9.99 -5.98 21.91
N LEU A 43 9.49 -6.44 20.74
CA LEU A 43 8.70 -5.62 19.82
C LEU A 43 7.42 -5.09 20.48
N THR A 44 6.69 -5.97 21.16
CA THR A 44 5.43 -5.62 21.85
C THR A 44 5.67 -4.65 22.98
N ARG A 45 6.72 -4.86 23.79
CA ARG A 45 7.08 -3.94 24.86
C ARG A 45 7.41 -2.55 24.31
N LEU A 46 8.27 -2.48 23.29
CA LEU A 46 8.60 -1.20 22.65
C LEU A 46 7.34 -0.51 22.11
N THR A 47 6.46 -1.24 21.43
CA THR A 47 5.24 -0.67 20.85
C THR A 47 4.31 -0.08 21.91
N LEU A 48 4.11 -0.78 23.04
CA LEU A 48 3.31 -0.28 24.16
C LEU A 48 3.94 0.94 24.84
N GLU A 49 5.26 0.98 24.98
CA GLU A 49 5.98 2.16 25.52
C GLU A 49 5.87 3.35 24.57
N LEU A 50 6.04 3.14 23.26
CA LEU A 50 5.82 4.17 22.24
C LEU A 50 4.38 4.72 22.31
N GLN A 51 3.38 3.85 22.41
CA GLN A 51 1.99 4.26 22.58
C GLN A 51 1.78 5.13 23.82
N ARG A 52 2.36 4.73 24.97
CA ARG A 52 2.30 5.51 26.21
C ARG A 52 2.90 6.90 26.03
N TRP A 53 4.06 7.02 25.39
CA TRP A 53 4.66 8.33 25.14
C TRP A 53 3.84 9.17 24.18
N LEU A 54 3.33 8.57 23.11
CA LEU A 54 2.56 9.26 22.07
C LEU A 54 1.23 9.83 22.59
N GLN A 55 0.70 9.36 23.71
CA GLN A 55 -0.43 10.02 24.41
C GLN A 55 -0.13 11.50 24.76
N THR A 56 1.15 11.85 24.94
CA THR A 56 1.60 13.21 25.24
C THR A 56 2.18 13.97 24.03
N TYR A 57 2.21 13.35 22.85
CA TYR A 57 2.76 13.96 21.63
C TYR A 57 1.88 15.10 21.09
N GLY A 58 0.56 15.02 21.28
CA GLY A 58 -0.38 16.09 20.93
C GLY A 58 -0.76 16.20 19.45
N GLY A 59 -0.35 15.25 18.60
CA GLY A 59 -0.76 15.13 17.20
C GLY A 59 -1.43 13.78 16.91
N GLU A 60 -2.18 13.70 15.81
CA GLU A 60 -2.76 12.45 15.34
C GLU A 60 -1.67 11.49 14.83
N TYR A 61 -1.82 10.21 15.15
CA TYR A 61 -0.89 9.17 14.73
C TYR A 61 -1.59 7.82 14.61
N TYR A 62 -1.02 6.96 13.79
CA TYR A 62 -1.36 5.53 13.72
C TYR A 62 -0.12 4.73 14.04
N ILE A 63 -0.23 3.74 14.92
CA ILE A 63 0.87 2.84 15.26
C ILE A 63 0.47 1.36 15.18
N ALA A 64 1.30 0.58 14.50
CA ALA A 64 1.15 -0.87 14.46
C ALA A 64 2.52 -1.54 14.48
N GLN A 65 2.59 -2.70 15.12
CA GLN A 65 3.73 -3.60 15.01
C GLN A 65 3.48 -4.66 13.96
N ARG A 66 4.56 -5.18 13.37
CA ARG A 66 4.53 -6.27 12.42
C ARG A 66 5.72 -7.18 12.67
N LEU A 67 5.44 -8.48 12.72
CA LEU A 67 6.48 -9.50 12.73
C LEU A 67 6.68 -10.05 11.32
N LYS A 68 7.92 -10.05 10.85
CA LYS A 68 8.24 -10.42 9.48
C LYS A 68 8.02 -11.91 9.23
N ARG A 69 7.45 -12.20 8.07
CA ARG A 69 7.15 -13.56 7.61
C ARG A 69 8.42 -14.35 7.32
N GLN A 70 8.37 -15.67 7.53
CA GLN A 70 9.51 -16.56 7.26
C GLN A 70 9.94 -16.49 5.78
N PRO A 71 9.03 -16.62 4.78
CA PRO A 71 9.42 -16.51 3.37
C PRO A 71 10.12 -15.18 3.02
N GLN A 72 9.64 -14.07 3.59
CA GLN A 72 10.25 -12.73 3.39
C GLN A 72 11.65 -12.62 4.01
N ILE A 73 11.86 -13.22 5.18
CA ILE A 73 13.18 -13.28 5.82
C ILE A 73 14.14 -14.11 4.96
N LEU A 74 13.75 -15.32 4.57
CA LEU A 74 14.58 -16.22 3.75
C LEU A 74 14.97 -15.59 2.42
N ARG A 75 14.03 -14.92 1.74
CA ARG A 75 14.31 -14.18 0.50
C ARG A 75 15.28 -13.01 0.72
N LYS A 76 15.15 -12.29 1.83
CA LYS A 76 16.09 -11.22 2.19
C LYS A 76 17.50 -11.77 2.44
N LEU A 77 17.63 -12.91 3.12
CA LEU A 77 18.91 -13.59 3.33
C LEU A 77 19.57 -13.96 1.99
N ARG A 78 18.79 -14.50 1.04
CA ARG A 78 19.30 -14.80 -0.31
C ARG A 78 19.83 -13.57 -1.04
N ARG A 79 19.07 -12.46 -1.02
CA ARG A 79 19.44 -11.25 -1.77
C ARG A 79 20.67 -10.54 -1.18
N LEU A 80 20.75 -10.48 0.14
CA LEU A 80 21.79 -9.69 0.83
C LEU A 80 23.02 -10.53 1.24
N SER A 81 22.96 -11.85 1.15
CA SER A 81 24.03 -12.77 1.58
C SER A 81 24.52 -12.51 3.01
N VAL A 82 23.60 -12.11 3.91
CA VAL A 82 23.87 -11.86 5.33
C VAL A 82 23.41 -13.03 6.19
N ARG A 83 23.89 -13.11 7.44
CA ARG A 83 23.46 -14.14 8.39
C ARG A 83 22.13 -13.77 9.04
N LEU A 84 21.35 -14.77 9.47
CA LEU A 84 20.05 -14.56 10.12
C LEU A 84 20.17 -13.72 11.39
N THR A 85 21.19 -13.97 12.21
CA THR A 85 21.45 -13.17 13.43
C THR A 85 21.87 -11.72 13.16
N GLN A 86 22.16 -11.35 11.91
CA GLN A 86 22.53 -9.98 11.52
C GLN A 86 21.35 -9.18 10.94
N LEU A 87 20.19 -9.80 10.72
CA LEU A 87 19.01 -9.08 10.26
C LEU A 87 18.48 -8.17 11.35
N GLN A 88 18.09 -6.96 10.95
CA GLN A 88 17.64 -5.89 11.86
C GLN A 88 16.11 -5.66 11.82
N ASP A 89 15.41 -6.29 10.87
CA ASP A 89 14.01 -6.03 10.55
C ASP A 89 13.14 -7.30 10.68
N ILE A 90 13.43 -8.15 11.67
CA ILE A 90 12.57 -9.30 11.99
C ILE A 90 11.31 -8.83 12.72
N GLY A 91 11.48 -7.99 13.75
CA GLY A 91 10.41 -7.25 14.38
C GLY A 91 10.47 -5.78 13.97
N GLY A 92 9.33 -5.19 13.63
CA GLY A 92 9.27 -3.77 13.33
C GLY A 92 7.97 -3.12 13.77
N ALA A 93 8.06 -1.85 14.13
CA ALA A 93 6.92 -0.97 14.42
C ALA A 93 6.86 0.15 13.37
N ARG A 94 5.66 0.62 13.07
CA ARG A 94 5.43 1.73 12.15
C ARG A 94 4.58 2.77 12.84
N ILE A 95 5.00 4.03 12.77
CA ILE A 95 4.19 5.17 13.13
C ILE A 95 3.93 6.00 11.86
N ILE A 96 2.66 6.30 11.61
CA ILE A 96 2.21 7.15 10.51
C ILE A 96 1.62 8.42 11.11
N VAL A 97 2.07 9.56 10.61
CA VAL A 97 1.58 10.90 10.97
C VAL A 97 1.11 11.62 9.71
N GLU A 98 0.43 12.77 9.86
CA GLU A 98 -0.22 13.46 8.75
C GLU A 98 0.77 13.88 7.65
N SER A 99 1.75 14.72 7.99
CA SER A 99 2.68 15.36 7.04
C SER A 99 4.15 15.04 7.31
N ASN A 100 5.03 15.34 6.36
CA ASN A 100 6.48 15.19 6.56
C ASN A 100 7.04 16.10 7.67
N SER A 101 6.46 17.29 7.87
CA SER A 101 6.84 18.14 9.01
C SER A 101 6.44 17.52 10.35
N ASP A 102 5.36 16.75 10.40
CA ASP A 102 4.99 16.01 11.62
C ASP A 102 5.97 14.86 11.88
N VAL A 103 6.51 14.25 10.82
CA VAL A 103 7.59 13.26 10.97
C VAL A 103 8.82 13.90 11.61
N ASP A 104 9.20 15.12 11.23
CA ASP A 104 10.33 15.83 11.86
C ASP A 104 10.06 16.09 13.35
N ARG A 105 8.87 16.59 13.70
CA ARG A 105 8.48 16.77 15.12
C ARG A 105 8.47 15.45 15.89
N LEU A 106 8.03 14.37 15.24
CA LEU A 106 7.99 13.04 15.85
C LEU A 106 9.40 12.49 16.08
N ILE A 107 10.34 12.71 15.16
CA ILE A 107 11.75 12.35 15.32
C ILE A 107 12.32 13.06 16.56
N GLU A 108 12.15 14.39 16.66
CA GLU A 108 12.64 15.17 17.81
C GLU A 108 12.04 14.68 19.13
N PHE A 109 10.73 14.44 19.14
CA PHE A 109 10.02 13.92 20.31
C PHE A 109 10.57 12.56 20.76
N LEU A 110 10.72 11.61 19.82
CA LEU A 110 11.20 10.27 20.11
C LEU A 110 12.66 10.26 20.51
N GLU A 111 13.51 11.06 19.88
CA GLU A 111 14.92 11.17 20.28
C GLU A 111 15.07 11.68 21.70
N LYS A 112 14.26 12.67 22.10
CA LYS A 112 14.20 13.13 23.49
C LYS A 112 13.78 12.00 24.43
N LYS A 113 12.73 11.25 24.09
CA LYS A 113 12.24 10.13 24.91
C LYS A 113 13.24 8.98 25.02
N PHE A 114 13.87 8.59 23.93
CA PHE A 114 14.92 7.57 23.91
C PHE A 114 16.10 7.97 24.78
N ASN A 115 16.50 9.25 24.80
CA ASN A 115 17.56 9.74 25.67
C ASN A 115 17.13 9.77 27.15
N GLU A 116 15.92 10.24 27.46
CA GLU A 116 15.38 10.30 28.84
C GLU A 116 15.29 8.90 29.47
N GLU A 117 14.84 7.91 28.69
CA GLU A 117 14.57 6.53 29.14
C GLU A 117 15.73 5.58 28.80
N THR A 118 16.86 6.12 28.30
CA THR A 118 18.12 5.39 28.02
C THR A 118 17.96 4.20 27.06
N TYR A 119 17.20 4.36 25.97
CA TYR A 119 17.09 3.37 24.90
C TYR A 119 18.34 3.36 24.01
N ASP A 120 18.81 2.17 23.60
CA ASP A 120 19.94 2.02 22.68
C ASP A 120 19.50 2.19 21.21
N VAL A 121 19.72 3.39 20.66
CA VAL A 121 19.51 3.68 19.24
C VAL A 121 20.79 3.35 18.46
N VAL A 122 20.78 2.17 17.84
CA VAL A 122 21.91 1.58 17.12
C VAL A 122 22.19 2.30 15.81
N ARG A 123 21.13 2.68 15.09
CA ARG A 123 21.24 3.32 13.78
C ARG A 123 20.03 4.19 13.50
N LYS A 124 20.26 5.30 12.80
CA LYS A 124 19.24 6.14 12.20
C LYS A 124 19.47 6.19 10.69
N THR A 125 18.42 6.21 9.90
CA THR A 125 18.54 6.38 8.44
C THR A 125 17.34 7.13 7.90
N ASP A 126 17.59 8.28 7.27
CA ASP A 126 16.55 9.08 6.63
C ASP A 126 16.55 8.86 5.12
N TYR A 127 15.48 8.26 4.59
CA TYR A 127 15.29 8.09 3.15
C TYR A 127 14.34 9.14 2.55
N ARG A 128 13.81 10.07 3.35
CA ARG A 128 12.68 10.93 2.94
C ARG A 128 13.05 12.00 1.93
N GLU A 129 14.29 12.50 1.93
CA GLU A 129 14.72 13.57 1.02
C GLU A 129 14.97 13.09 -0.40
N MET A 130 15.74 12.00 -0.56
CA MET A 130 16.14 11.49 -1.88
C MET A 130 15.30 10.29 -2.34
N GLY A 131 14.59 9.62 -1.43
CA GLY A 131 14.09 8.28 -1.68
C GLY A 131 15.23 7.25 -1.79
N ARG A 132 14.90 5.96 -1.76
CA ARG A 132 15.88 4.93 -2.13
C ARG A 132 16.12 4.94 -3.63
N ASP A 133 17.37 4.86 -4.05
CA ASP A 133 17.78 4.91 -5.47
C ASP A 133 17.10 3.85 -6.34
N ASP A 134 16.74 2.72 -5.74
CA ASP A 134 16.23 1.56 -6.44
C ASP A 134 14.74 1.53 -6.67
N THR A 135 13.97 2.16 -5.81
CA THR A 135 12.52 1.99 -5.74
C THR A 135 11.80 3.32 -5.58
N GLY A 136 12.46 4.36 -5.05
CA GLY A 136 11.81 5.58 -4.59
C GLY A 136 11.27 5.49 -3.17
N TYR A 137 11.55 4.44 -2.41
CA TYR A 137 11.04 4.29 -1.04
C TYR A 137 11.48 5.45 -0.10
N ARG A 138 10.53 6.03 0.64
CA ARG A 138 10.73 7.13 1.59
C ARG A 138 10.17 6.78 2.98
N ALA A 139 10.99 6.97 4.01
CA ALA A 139 10.66 6.87 5.44
C ALA A 139 11.88 7.26 6.28
N PHE A 140 11.68 7.61 7.54
CA PHE A 140 12.74 7.68 8.53
C PHE A 140 12.80 6.39 9.36
N HIS A 141 13.97 5.80 9.55
CA HIS A 141 14.16 4.55 10.28
C HIS A 141 15.03 4.75 11.52
N PHE A 142 14.54 4.29 12.65
CA PHE A 142 15.36 3.97 13.83
C PHE A 142 15.57 2.45 13.90
N ILE A 143 16.79 2.02 14.24
CA ILE A 143 17.08 0.65 14.67
C ILE A 143 17.44 0.70 16.15
N LEU A 144 16.61 0.07 16.98
CA LEU A 144 16.76 0.01 18.42
C LEU A 144 17.27 -1.37 18.83
N ASP A 145 18.10 -1.44 19.87
CA ASP A 145 18.41 -2.70 20.57
C ASP A 145 17.53 -2.81 21.81
N ILE A 146 16.64 -3.80 21.83
CA ILE A 146 15.77 -4.10 22.96
C ILE A 146 16.11 -5.52 23.44
N ASP A 147 16.72 -5.62 24.62
CA ASP A 147 17.13 -6.89 25.25
C ASP A 147 18.02 -7.79 24.35
N GLY A 148 18.86 -7.20 23.50
CA GLY A 148 19.73 -7.91 22.56
C GLY A 148 19.10 -8.19 21.19
N TYR A 149 17.86 -7.75 20.96
CA TYR A 149 17.13 -7.92 19.71
C TYR A 149 17.00 -6.58 18.98
N LYS A 150 17.34 -6.58 17.69
CA LYS A 150 17.22 -5.38 16.86
C LYS A 150 15.78 -5.22 16.38
N ILE A 151 15.16 -4.09 16.70
CA ILE A 151 13.80 -3.74 16.30
C ILE A 151 13.84 -2.48 15.42
N GLU A 152 13.19 -2.55 14.25
CA GLU A 152 13.10 -1.43 13.31
C GLU A 152 11.83 -0.58 13.60
N LEU A 153 12.00 0.71 13.86
CA LEU A 153 10.90 1.67 13.97
C LEU A 153 10.89 2.57 12.72
N GLN A 154 9.80 2.50 11.96
CA GLN A 154 9.59 3.26 10.73
C GLN A 154 8.64 4.42 10.98
N LEU A 155 9.07 5.64 10.67
CA LEU A 155 8.24 6.83 10.70
C LEU A 155 7.93 7.28 9.27
N ARG A 156 6.65 7.55 9.00
CA ARG A 156 6.17 7.97 7.68
C ARG A 156 5.10 9.03 7.81
N SER A 157 5.02 9.92 6.83
CA SER A 157 3.80 10.68 6.58
C SER A 157 2.73 9.81 5.92
N ARG A 158 1.50 10.31 5.82
CA ARG A 158 0.44 9.64 5.05
C ARG A 158 0.79 9.48 3.58
N ILE A 159 1.44 10.48 2.97
CA ILE A 159 1.87 10.45 1.57
C ILE A 159 2.92 9.37 1.34
N GLN A 160 3.93 9.29 2.22
CA GLN A 160 4.99 8.27 2.15
C GLN A 160 4.44 6.86 2.40
N HIS A 161 3.46 6.74 3.31
CA HIS A 161 2.75 5.49 3.53
C HIS A 161 1.92 5.09 2.30
N TYR A 162 1.17 6.01 1.72
CA TYR A 162 0.37 5.79 0.52
C TYR A 162 1.20 5.27 -0.66
N TRP A 163 2.36 5.89 -0.95
CA TRP A 163 3.28 5.38 -1.96
C TRP A 163 3.69 3.94 -1.68
N SER A 164 4.04 3.68 -0.41
CA SER A 164 4.50 2.36 0.02
C SER A 164 3.44 1.28 -0.09
N GLU A 165 2.17 1.61 0.10
CA GLU A 165 1.03 0.69 -0.07
C GLU A 165 0.68 0.51 -1.55
N SER A 166 0.76 1.58 -2.35
CA SER A 166 0.44 1.56 -3.79
C SER A 166 1.34 0.61 -4.57
N ILE A 167 2.64 0.64 -4.29
CA ILE A 167 3.59 -0.28 -4.94
C ILE A 167 3.41 -1.74 -4.48
N GLU A 168 2.99 -1.98 -3.22
CA GLU A 168 2.65 -3.33 -2.73
C GLU A 168 1.37 -3.85 -3.39
N ARG A 169 0.34 -3.00 -3.54
CA ARG A 169 -0.87 -3.32 -4.30
C ARG A 169 -0.58 -3.63 -5.76
N THR A 170 0.45 -3.00 -6.33
CA THR A 170 0.82 -3.27 -7.72
C THR A 170 1.51 -4.61 -7.87
N PHE A 171 2.27 -5.07 -6.87
CA PHE A 171 2.81 -6.43 -6.85
C PHE A 171 1.71 -7.49 -7.01
N VAL A 172 0.55 -7.28 -6.39
CA VAL A 172 -0.64 -8.16 -6.51
C VAL A 172 -1.07 -8.36 -7.96
N ILE A 173 -1.16 -7.25 -8.68
CA ILE A 173 -1.67 -7.21 -10.04
C ILE A 173 -0.61 -7.65 -11.03
N TYR A 174 0.61 -7.22 -10.78
CA TYR A 174 1.70 -7.39 -11.71
C TYR A 174 2.40 -8.75 -11.57
N GLY A 175 2.35 -9.35 -10.38
CA GLY A 175 3.02 -10.60 -10.04
C GLY A 175 4.52 -10.47 -9.70
N TYR A 176 5.06 -9.25 -9.72
CA TYR A 176 6.49 -8.98 -9.48
C TYR A 176 6.71 -8.09 -8.25
N ARG A 177 7.68 -8.44 -7.40
CA ARG A 177 8.01 -7.65 -6.20
C ARG A 177 8.85 -6.44 -6.56
N LEU A 178 8.18 -5.38 -6.98
CA LEU A 178 8.82 -4.13 -7.43
C LEU A 178 9.80 -3.55 -6.39
N LYS A 179 9.47 -3.61 -5.09
CA LYS A 179 10.37 -3.17 -4.01
C LYS A 179 11.67 -3.98 -3.89
N GLU A 180 11.68 -5.17 -4.47
CA GLU A 180 12.83 -6.08 -4.50
C GLU A 180 13.56 -6.03 -5.85
N LYS A 181 13.20 -5.05 -6.70
CA LYS A 181 13.68 -4.84 -8.08
C LYS A 181 13.32 -5.97 -9.03
N GLU A 182 12.22 -6.66 -8.76
CA GLU A 182 11.65 -7.65 -9.68
C GLU A 182 10.67 -6.97 -10.64
N GLY A 183 10.61 -7.46 -11.88
CA GLY A 183 9.71 -6.96 -12.92
C GLY A 183 10.39 -6.04 -13.94
N ASP A 184 9.59 -5.48 -14.84
CA ASP A 184 10.05 -4.59 -15.89
C ASP A 184 10.65 -3.28 -15.33
N PRO A 185 11.85 -2.87 -15.77
CA PRO A 185 12.49 -1.63 -15.35
C PRO A 185 11.64 -0.36 -15.54
N GLU A 186 10.81 -0.29 -16.58
CA GLU A 186 9.93 0.86 -16.85
C GLU A 186 8.86 1.02 -15.74
N VAL A 187 8.36 -0.09 -15.22
CA VAL A 187 7.40 -0.07 -14.10
C VAL A 187 8.09 0.40 -12.81
N ILE A 188 9.31 -0.08 -12.55
CA ILE A 188 10.11 0.35 -11.39
C ILE A 188 10.44 1.84 -11.50
N GLN A 189 10.82 2.31 -12.70
CA GLN A 189 11.12 3.70 -12.97
C GLN A 189 9.89 4.59 -12.73
N TYR A 190 8.71 4.18 -13.22
CA TYR A 190 7.46 4.87 -12.92
C TYR A 190 7.23 5.04 -11.40
N PHE A 191 7.42 3.99 -10.59
CA PHE A 191 7.24 4.10 -9.14
C PHE A 191 8.26 5.02 -8.47
N LYS A 192 9.49 5.07 -8.99
CA LYS A 192 10.51 6.00 -8.53
C LYS A 192 10.08 7.44 -8.83
N THR A 193 9.71 7.73 -10.08
CA THR A 193 9.18 9.05 -10.50
C THR A 193 7.93 9.42 -9.69
N PHE A 194 7.04 8.46 -9.44
CA PHE A 194 5.84 8.67 -8.63
C PHE A 194 6.19 9.09 -7.19
N SER A 195 7.21 8.48 -6.59
CA SER A 195 7.70 8.91 -5.28
C SER A 195 8.22 10.35 -5.28
N ASP A 196 8.94 10.74 -6.33
CA ASP A 196 9.50 12.10 -6.47
C ASP A 196 8.42 13.16 -6.69
N VAL A 197 7.37 12.81 -7.45
CA VAL A 197 6.16 13.64 -7.60
C VAL A 197 5.47 13.82 -6.25
N LEU A 198 5.24 12.73 -5.51
CA LEU A 198 4.60 12.79 -4.21
C LEU A 198 5.41 13.59 -3.19
N PHE A 199 6.73 13.44 -3.20
CA PHE A 199 7.62 14.27 -2.38
C PHE A 199 7.53 15.76 -2.74
N SER A 200 7.42 16.09 -4.04
CA SER A 200 7.24 17.48 -4.48
C SER A 200 5.94 18.08 -3.97
N ILE A 201 4.84 17.32 -4.09
CA ILE A 201 3.50 17.70 -3.60
C ILE A 201 3.52 17.89 -2.07
N GLU A 202 4.13 16.94 -1.35
CA GLU A 202 4.27 16.99 0.12
C GLU A 202 5.02 18.24 0.60
N ASN A 203 5.93 18.77 -0.21
CA ASN A 203 6.66 20.01 0.06
C ASN A 203 6.00 21.27 -0.54
N GLY A 204 4.77 21.17 -1.04
CA GLY A 204 4.04 22.29 -1.63
C GLY A 204 4.65 22.81 -2.94
N ARG A 205 5.46 21.99 -3.63
CA ARG A 205 6.10 22.35 -4.89
C ARG A 205 5.21 21.95 -6.07
N SER A 206 4.99 22.89 -6.97
CA SER A 206 4.39 22.60 -8.28
C SER A 206 5.41 21.91 -9.18
N ILE A 207 4.96 20.89 -9.92
CA ILE A 207 5.73 20.28 -11.01
C ILE A 207 5.49 21.05 -12.31
N SER A 208 6.45 21.02 -13.25
CA SER A 208 6.26 21.68 -14.54
C SER A 208 5.31 20.88 -15.44
N ARG A 209 4.67 21.55 -16.40
CA ARG A 209 3.78 20.89 -17.35
C ARG A 209 4.50 19.87 -18.22
N GLU A 210 5.77 20.11 -18.56
CA GLU A 210 6.57 19.11 -19.29
C GLU A 210 6.78 17.85 -18.44
N TYR A 211 7.04 18.01 -17.14
CA TYR A 211 7.23 16.90 -16.22
C TYR A 211 5.93 16.11 -15.98
N GLU A 212 4.79 16.80 -15.85
CA GLU A 212 3.47 16.16 -15.78
C GLU A 212 3.18 15.27 -17.00
N ILE A 213 3.47 15.77 -18.20
CA ILE A 213 3.26 15.03 -19.45
C ILE A 213 4.18 13.81 -19.52
N ALA A 214 5.45 13.95 -19.13
CA ALA A 214 6.40 12.84 -19.10
C ALA A 214 5.99 11.77 -18.08
N PHE A 215 5.59 12.17 -16.87
CA PHE A 215 5.12 11.25 -15.83
C PHE A 215 3.85 10.49 -16.26
N GLU A 216 2.91 11.17 -16.94
CA GLU A 216 1.74 10.52 -17.52
C GLU A 216 2.12 9.46 -18.56
N GLN A 217 3.12 9.73 -19.41
CA GLN A 217 3.62 8.76 -20.40
C GLN A 217 4.27 7.55 -19.71
N GLU A 218 5.09 7.77 -18.69
CA GLU A 218 5.68 6.70 -17.88
C GLU A 218 4.59 5.83 -17.25
N ARG A 219 3.53 6.44 -16.72
CA ARG A 219 2.39 5.69 -16.19
C ARG A 219 1.75 4.82 -17.27
N GLN A 220 1.39 5.40 -18.41
CA GLN A 220 0.68 4.67 -19.47
C GLN A 220 1.50 3.48 -19.96
N LEU A 221 2.83 3.64 -20.05
CA LEU A 221 3.74 2.55 -20.35
C LEU A 221 3.72 1.48 -19.25
N ALA A 222 3.85 1.87 -17.99
CA ALA A 222 3.80 0.95 -16.86
C ALA A 222 2.47 0.17 -16.81
N GLU A 223 1.33 0.86 -16.98
CA GLU A 223 0.00 0.25 -17.04
C GLU A 223 -0.13 -0.74 -18.20
N ALA A 224 0.39 -0.41 -19.38
CA ALA A 224 0.38 -1.30 -20.54
C ALA A 224 1.22 -2.56 -20.29
N ILE A 225 2.40 -2.42 -19.66
CA ILE A 225 3.27 -3.54 -19.30
C ILE A 225 2.60 -4.43 -18.25
N ILE A 226 2.04 -3.83 -17.19
CA ILE A 226 1.33 -4.55 -16.14
C ILE A 226 0.14 -5.32 -16.72
N SER A 227 -0.67 -4.66 -17.56
CA SER A 227 -1.86 -5.27 -18.17
C SER A 227 -1.52 -6.39 -19.17
N ALA A 228 -0.36 -6.30 -19.82
CA ALA A 228 0.13 -7.34 -20.72
C ALA A 228 0.71 -8.55 -19.99
N SER A 229 1.01 -8.43 -18.69
CA SER A 229 1.51 -9.55 -17.89
C SER A 229 0.44 -10.65 -17.80
N ARG A 230 0.83 -11.90 -18.05
CA ARG A 230 -0.11 -13.05 -18.15
C ARG A 230 -0.83 -13.37 -16.83
N ASP A 231 -0.32 -12.87 -15.71
CA ASP A 231 -0.93 -13.00 -14.38
C ASP A 231 -2.07 -12.01 -14.12
N GLY A 232 -2.20 -10.93 -14.92
CA GLY A 232 -3.22 -9.88 -14.72
C GLY A 232 -4.66 -10.26 -15.08
N ARG A 233 -5.00 -11.55 -15.24
CA ARG A 233 -6.31 -11.97 -15.81
C ARG A 233 -7.46 -12.18 -14.84
N ASN A 234 -7.27 -12.24 -13.52
CA ASN A 234 -8.37 -12.53 -12.58
C ASN A 234 -8.27 -11.75 -11.26
N LEU A 235 -8.21 -10.42 -11.30
CA LEU A 235 -8.20 -9.62 -10.06
C LEU A 235 -9.44 -8.76 -9.96
N SER A 236 -10.53 -9.37 -9.51
CA SER A 236 -11.68 -8.66 -8.95
C SER A 236 -11.52 -8.63 -7.44
N GLY A 237 -10.57 -7.85 -6.94
CA GLY A 237 -10.39 -7.67 -5.50
C GLY A 237 -11.58 -6.91 -4.92
N PHE A 238 -12.49 -7.61 -4.26
CA PHE A 238 -13.62 -6.99 -3.57
C PHE A 238 -13.23 -6.70 -2.11
N VAL A 239 -13.44 -5.45 -1.69
CA VAL A 239 -13.39 -5.09 -0.27
C VAL A 239 -14.60 -5.69 0.42
N ASN A 240 -14.40 -6.69 1.26
CA ASN A 240 -15.48 -7.22 2.08
C ASN A 240 -15.59 -6.41 3.37
N GLU A 241 -16.27 -5.25 3.31
CA GLU A 241 -16.51 -4.38 4.48
C GLU A 241 -17.11 -5.13 5.69
N GLY A 242 -17.89 -6.19 5.44
CA GLY A 242 -18.48 -7.04 6.47
C GLY A 242 -17.45 -7.76 7.34
N ILE A 243 -16.29 -8.11 6.79
CA ILE A 243 -15.19 -8.75 7.53
C ILE A 243 -14.65 -7.80 8.59
N ILE A 244 -14.46 -6.54 8.22
CA ILE A 244 -13.80 -5.61 9.13
C ILE A 244 -14.75 -5.20 10.26
N LYS A 245 -16.04 -5.07 9.97
CA LYS A 245 -17.05 -4.91 11.02
C LYS A 245 -16.99 -6.07 12.02
N THR A 246 -16.82 -7.30 11.53
CA THR A 246 -16.67 -8.49 12.39
C THR A 246 -15.37 -8.45 13.22
N MET A 247 -14.28 -7.93 12.66
CA MET A 247 -13.02 -7.74 13.40
C MET A 247 -13.17 -6.71 14.53
N ALA A 248 -13.78 -5.56 14.24
CA ALA A 248 -14.07 -4.52 15.24
C ALA A 248 -15.03 -4.99 16.34
N GLU A 249 -16.05 -5.78 15.99
CA GLU A 249 -16.96 -6.39 16.96
C GLU A 249 -16.23 -7.36 17.91
N LYS A 250 -15.25 -8.14 17.41
CA LYS A 250 -14.47 -9.06 18.24
C LYS A 250 -13.44 -8.35 19.11
N GLU A 251 -12.92 -7.20 18.68
CA GLU A 251 -12.03 -6.36 19.49
C GLU A 251 -12.78 -5.65 20.64
N GLY A 252 -14.00 -5.16 20.38
CA GLY A 252 -14.82 -4.42 21.35
C GLY A 252 -15.20 -5.18 22.65
N HIS A 253 -14.82 -6.46 22.77
CA HIS A 253 -15.02 -7.29 23.96
C HIS A 253 -13.76 -7.44 24.84
N GLY A 254 -12.61 -6.84 24.47
CA GLY A 254 -11.36 -6.89 25.24
C GLY A 254 -10.67 -5.53 25.26
N GLY A 255 -10.94 -4.72 26.29
CA GLY A 255 -10.43 -3.35 26.41
C GLY A 255 -8.89 -3.24 26.55
N GLU A 256 -8.38 -2.08 26.13
CA GLU A 256 -7.04 -1.49 26.33
C GLU A 256 -5.79 -2.27 25.89
N GLU A 257 -5.89 -3.55 25.54
CA GLU A 257 -4.74 -4.40 25.33
C GLU A 257 -4.38 -4.63 23.85
N LEU A 258 -3.15 -4.25 23.45
CA LEU A 258 -2.56 -4.61 22.15
C LEU A 258 -2.78 -6.11 21.86
N SER A 259 -3.46 -6.37 20.74
CA SER A 259 -3.82 -7.70 20.23
C SER A 259 -3.04 -8.02 18.96
N ASN A 260 -2.68 -9.29 18.77
CA ASN A 260 -2.05 -9.75 17.54
C ASN A 260 -3.10 -10.33 16.61
N TRP A 261 -3.05 -9.93 15.35
CA TRP A 261 -3.96 -10.33 14.30
C TRP A 261 -3.17 -11.06 13.23
N ILE A 262 -3.63 -12.24 12.85
CA ILE A 262 -3.15 -12.95 11.66
C ILE A 262 -4.14 -12.66 10.54
N LEU A 263 -3.66 -12.15 9.41
CA LEU A 263 -4.45 -11.91 8.22
C LEU A 263 -3.96 -12.83 7.10
N VAL A 264 -4.88 -13.43 6.36
CA VAL A 264 -4.59 -14.26 5.19
C VAL A 264 -5.20 -13.62 3.95
N PHE A 265 -4.37 -13.44 2.93
CA PHE A 265 -4.73 -12.83 1.66
C PHE A 265 -4.38 -13.77 0.51
N ASP A 266 -5.25 -13.88 -0.48
CA ASP A 266 -5.02 -14.63 -1.73
C ASP A 266 -4.67 -13.66 -2.86
N TRP A 267 -3.42 -13.71 -3.33
CA TRP A 267 -2.98 -12.87 -4.43
C TRP A 267 -3.45 -13.35 -5.80
N THR A 268 -3.97 -14.57 -5.92
CA THR A 268 -4.53 -15.07 -7.18
C THR A 268 -5.80 -14.32 -7.54
N ASP A 269 -6.70 -14.19 -6.56
CA ASP A 269 -8.01 -13.56 -6.75
C ASP A 269 -8.05 -12.12 -6.22
N GLY A 270 -6.99 -11.67 -5.53
CA GLY A 270 -6.89 -10.33 -4.97
C GLY A 270 -7.82 -10.12 -3.78
N ASN A 271 -8.08 -11.18 -3.03
CA ASN A 271 -9.11 -11.21 -2.02
C ASN A 271 -8.54 -11.52 -0.64
N PHE A 272 -9.10 -10.85 0.36
CA PHE A 272 -8.93 -11.21 1.74
C PHE A 272 -9.63 -12.55 2.01
N VAL A 273 -8.92 -13.52 2.59
CA VAL A 273 -9.41 -14.90 2.82
C VAL A 273 -10.00 -15.05 4.21
N THR A 274 -9.19 -14.80 5.23
CA THR A 274 -9.56 -15.02 6.63
C THR A 274 -8.64 -14.24 7.57
N TRP A 275 -9.07 -14.09 8.82
CA TRP A 275 -8.26 -13.57 9.91
C TRP A 275 -8.44 -14.41 11.17
N ASP A 276 -7.46 -14.31 12.06
CA ASP A 276 -7.55 -14.81 13.43
C ASP A 276 -6.96 -13.80 14.42
N VAL A 277 -7.45 -13.85 15.66
CA VAL A 277 -6.87 -13.11 16.79
C VAL A 277 -6.04 -14.08 17.59
N VAL A 278 -4.83 -13.67 17.92
CA VAL A 278 -3.96 -14.41 18.81
C VAL A 278 -3.64 -13.56 20.03
N GLY A 279 -3.63 -14.23 21.18
CA GLY A 279 -3.27 -13.60 22.44
C GLY A 279 -1.82 -13.11 22.46
N ARG A 280 -1.42 -12.55 23.60
CA ARG A 280 -0.07 -12.00 23.82
C ARG A 280 0.99 -13.06 24.12
N ASP A 281 0.56 -14.28 24.41
CA ASP A 281 1.48 -15.39 24.64
C ASP A 281 2.30 -15.65 23.37
N ALA A 282 3.61 -15.40 23.46
CA ALA A 282 4.48 -15.42 22.29
C ALA A 282 4.59 -16.80 21.66
N ASP A 283 4.55 -17.85 22.49
CA ASP A 283 4.57 -19.24 22.04
C ASP A 283 3.32 -19.57 21.21
N GLN A 284 2.12 -19.31 21.74
CA GLN A 284 0.87 -19.50 21.00
C GLN A 284 0.77 -18.62 19.74
N ALA A 285 1.23 -17.37 19.81
CA ALA A 285 1.26 -16.45 18.68
C ALA A 285 2.10 -17.00 17.52
N ILE A 286 3.31 -17.47 17.80
CA ILE A 286 4.19 -18.01 16.77
C ILE A 286 3.79 -19.38 16.30
N GLU A 287 3.27 -20.23 17.18
CA GLU A 287 2.76 -21.54 16.77
C GLU A 287 1.62 -21.37 15.76
N LYS A 288 0.62 -20.53 16.08
CA LYS A 288 -0.45 -20.21 15.14
C LYS A 288 0.08 -19.56 13.87
N TYR A 289 0.94 -18.54 13.98
CA TYR A 289 1.44 -17.83 12.81
C TYR A 289 2.20 -18.75 11.86
N THR A 290 3.06 -19.63 12.39
CA THR A 290 3.77 -20.65 11.63
C THR A 290 2.80 -21.64 10.98
N ARG A 291 1.75 -22.07 11.68
CA ARG A 291 0.72 -22.95 11.12
C ARG A 291 0.00 -22.30 9.95
N TYR A 292 -0.44 -21.05 10.07
CA TYR A 292 -1.05 -20.33 8.95
C TYR A 292 -0.08 -20.18 7.77
N GLU A 293 1.21 -19.90 8.01
CA GLU A 293 2.21 -19.85 6.93
C GLU A 293 2.41 -21.19 6.20
N LEU A 294 2.16 -22.32 6.87
CA LEU A 294 2.19 -23.67 6.27
C LEU A 294 0.89 -24.00 5.52
N ASP A 295 -0.25 -23.65 6.10
CA ASP A 295 -1.58 -23.89 5.53
C ASP A 295 -1.85 -23.00 4.30
N PHE A 296 -1.21 -21.81 4.25
CA PHE A 296 -1.35 -20.81 3.19
C PHE A 296 0.04 -20.40 2.64
N PRO A 297 0.67 -21.27 1.84
CA PRO A 297 2.03 -21.09 1.37
C PRO A 297 2.17 -19.96 0.33
N GLU A 298 3.34 -19.30 0.31
CA GLU A 298 3.64 -18.21 -0.63
C GLU A 298 3.70 -18.71 -2.08
N GLU A 299 4.07 -19.97 -2.29
CA GLU A 299 4.13 -20.66 -3.58
C GLU A 299 2.75 -20.80 -4.24
N GLU A 300 1.69 -20.89 -3.44
CA GLU A 300 0.30 -20.89 -3.88
C GLU A 300 -0.29 -19.48 -3.95
N LYS A 301 0.57 -18.45 -3.92
CA LYS A 301 0.20 -17.03 -3.97
C LYS A 301 -0.59 -16.55 -2.75
N TYR A 302 -0.46 -17.19 -1.58
CA TYR A 302 -1.00 -16.66 -0.34
C TYR A 302 -0.03 -15.73 0.40
N GLU A 303 -0.59 -14.74 1.09
CA GLU A 303 0.11 -13.95 2.09
C GLU A 303 -0.54 -14.02 3.47
N VAL A 304 0.25 -14.50 4.43
CA VAL A 304 -0.10 -14.55 5.85
C VAL A 304 0.69 -13.49 6.60
N VAL A 305 0.06 -12.49 7.18
CA VAL A 305 0.77 -11.42 7.92
C VAL A 305 0.31 -11.38 9.37
N MET A 306 1.25 -11.18 10.29
CA MET A 306 0.93 -10.92 11.70
C MET A 306 1.16 -9.45 12.04
N ILE A 307 0.09 -8.77 12.49
CA ILE A 307 0.07 -7.35 12.87
C ILE A 307 -0.40 -7.24 14.30
N GLY A 308 0.30 -6.46 15.12
CA GLY A 308 -0.16 -6.09 16.44
C GLY A 308 -0.65 -4.65 16.47
N SER A 309 -1.84 -4.44 17.04
CA SER A 309 -2.38 -3.10 17.28
C SER A 309 -3.31 -3.12 18.49
N SER A 310 -3.48 -1.96 19.12
CA SER A 310 -4.47 -1.72 20.19
C SER A 310 -5.82 -1.26 19.66
N ASP A 311 -5.92 -0.98 18.35
CA ASP A 311 -7.13 -0.57 17.67
C ASP A 311 -7.12 -1.12 16.25
N ILE A 312 -8.09 -1.96 15.90
CA ILE A 312 -8.18 -2.58 14.58
C ILE A 312 -8.35 -1.55 13.47
N SER A 313 -8.93 -0.38 13.77
CA SER A 313 -9.03 0.73 12.82
C SER A 313 -7.64 1.15 12.35
N THR A 314 -6.64 1.11 13.24
CA THR A 314 -5.25 1.43 12.93
C THR A 314 -4.63 0.41 11.96
N VAL A 315 -5.07 -0.85 11.99
CA VAL A 315 -4.61 -1.87 11.02
C VAL A 315 -5.09 -1.51 9.61
N ARG A 316 -6.31 -1.00 9.44
CA ARG A 316 -6.79 -0.48 8.14
C ARG A 316 -5.92 0.65 7.63
N HIS A 317 -5.50 1.56 8.51
CA HIS A 317 -4.67 2.71 8.13
C HIS A 317 -3.22 2.32 7.82
N THR A 318 -2.67 1.34 8.53
CA THR A 318 -1.26 0.96 8.43
C THR A 318 -0.98 -0.13 7.40
N HIS A 319 -2.00 -0.89 7.00
CA HIS A 319 -1.91 -2.04 6.08
C HIS A 319 -3.12 -2.08 5.13
N SER A 320 -3.52 -0.90 4.63
CA SER A 320 -4.67 -0.70 3.74
C SER A 320 -4.67 -1.57 2.48
N HIS A 321 -3.50 -1.99 1.99
CA HIS A 321 -3.39 -2.86 0.81
C HIS A 321 -4.12 -4.21 0.95
N TYR A 322 -4.35 -4.72 2.17
CA TYR A 322 -5.10 -5.96 2.41
C TYR A 322 -6.61 -5.77 2.48
N PHE A 323 -7.09 -4.55 2.74
CA PHE A 323 -8.50 -4.27 3.00
C PHE A 323 -9.17 -3.45 1.90
N GLY A 324 -8.41 -3.06 0.87
CA GLY A 324 -8.79 -2.00 -0.06
C GLY A 324 -9.02 -0.67 0.67
N ILE A 325 -8.94 0.41 -0.08
CA ILE A 325 -8.81 1.74 0.53
C ILE A 325 -10.21 2.25 0.94
N GLU A 326 -10.45 2.38 2.24
CA GLU A 326 -11.44 3.32 2.78
C GLU A 326 -10.94 4.75 2.55
N HIS A 327 -11.73 5.54 1.83
CA HIS A 327 -11.52 6.97 1.61
C HIS A 327 -11.57 7.72 2.94
N HIS A 328 -10.42 7.94 3.58
CA HIS A 328 -10.27 9.04 4.53
C HIS A 328 -10.09 10.32 3.72
N ASN A 329 -11.23 11.02 3.58
CA ASN A 329 -11.47 12.26 2.87
C ASN A 329 -10.46 13.37 3.17
N GLU A 330 -10.29 14.24 2.17
CA GLU A 330 -9.46 15.43 2.07
C GLU A 330 -7.97 15.25 1.66
N ALA A 331 -7.23 14.27 2.17
CA ALA A 331 -5.85 14.02 1.70
C ALA A 331 -5.74 12.87 0.68
N LEU A 332 -6.65 11.89 0.72
CA LEU A 332 -6.70 10.75 -0.21
C LEU A 332 -7.75 10.92 -1.32
N GLU A 333 -8.72 11.83 -1.16
CA GLU A 333 -9.43 12.44 -2.29
C GLU A 333 -8.47 13.20 -3.24
N ALA A 334 -7.23 13.46 -2.79
CA ALA A 334 -6.13 14.00 -3.57
C ALA A 334 -5.15 12.94 -4.13
N MET A 335 -5.36 11.64 -3.92
CA MET A 335 -4.47 10.57 -4.40
C MET A 335 -5.14 9.43 -5.17
N ASP A 336 -6.42 9.13 -4.94
CA ASP A 336 -7.25 8.41 -5.94
C ASP A 336 -7.41 9.23 -7.24
N SER A 337 -7.02 10.49 -7.18
CA SER A 337 -6.95 11.46 -8.27
C SER A 337 -5.61 11.52 -9.01
N SER A 338 -4.59 10.71 -8.68
CA SER A 338 -3.24 11.06 -9.16
C SER A 338 -3.03 10.94 -10.66
N ILE A 339 -3.70 10.05 -11.42
CA ILE A 339 -3.46 10.04 -12.87
C ILE A 339 -4.70 9.79 -13.76
N ILE A 340 -5.64 8.92 -13.35
CA ILE A 340 -6.98 8.89 -13.99
C ILE A 340 -7.80 10.13 -13.60
N GLY A 341 -7.61 10.64 -12.37
CA GLY A 341 -8.25 11.86 -11.88
C GLY A 341 -7.68 13.16 -12.47
N LEU A 342 -6.35 13.24 -12.66
CA LEU A 342 -5.68 14.39 -13.27
C LEU A 342 -6.06 14.56 -14.75
N SER A 343 -6.21 13.46 -15.50
CA SER A 343 -6.78 13.49 -16.85
C SER A 343 -8.27 13.83 -16.86
N SER A 344 -9.06 13.37 -15.87
CA SER A 344 -10.52 13.62 -15.83
C SER A 344 -10.92 15.05 -15.47
N ARG A 345 -10.02 15.80 -14.79
CA ARG A 345 -10.16 17.24 -14.53
C ARG A 345 -9.56 18.13 -15.62
N MET A 346 -8.84 17.55 -16.59
CA MET A 346 -8.59 18.22 -17.87
C MET A 346 -9.43 17.68 -19.04
N SER A 347 -10.20 16.60 -18.82
CA SER A 347 -11.21 16.14 -19.77
C SER A 347 -11.95 14.88 -19.37
N MET A 348 -13.28 14.97 -19.45
CA MET A 348 -14.19 13.93 -19.93
C MET A 348 -13.59 12.60 -20.41
N ASP A 349 -14.19 11.49 -19.95
CA ASP A 349 -14.02 10.14 -20.49
C ASP A 349 -13.99 10.15 -22.04
N VAL A 350 -13.22 9.23 -22.66
CA VAL A 350 -13.05 9.15 -24.13
C VAL A 350 -14.40 9.05 -24.84
N GLY A 351 -15.38 8.39 -24.22
CA GLY A 351 -16.77 8.36 -24.67
C GLY A 351 -17.44 9.73 -24.64
N ALA A 352 -17.31 10.45 -23.53
CA ALA A 352 -17.85 11.80 -23.37
C ALA A 352 -17.20 12.81 -24.36
N ARG A 353 -15.89 12.76 -24.59
CA ARG A 353 -15.19 13.58 -25.61
C ARG A 353 -15.69 13.31 -27.01
N ARG A 354 -15.85 12.03 -27.36
CA ARG A 354 -16.42 11.66 -28.66
C ARG A 354 -17.86 12.15 -28.81
N ILE A 355 -18.66 12.13 -27.76
CA ILE A 355 -20.03 12.67 -27.76
C ILE A 355 -20.01 14.20 -27.98
N LEU A 356 -19.26 14.98 -27.20
CA LEU A 356 -19.19 16.44 -27.39
C LEU A 356 -18.61 16.83 -28.75
N SER A 357 -17.52 16.19 -29.19
CA SER A 357 -16.91 16.46 -30.50
C SER A 357 -17.88 16.15 -31.65
N THR A 358 -18.66 15.06 -31.53
CA THR A 358 -19.69 14.70 -32.51
C THR A 358 -20.81 15.72 -32.57
N LEU A 359 -21.33 16.15 -31.41
CA LEU A 359 -22.38 17.16 -31.32
C LEU A 359 -21.92 18.54 -31.84
N LYS A 360 -20.69 18.95 -31.48
CA LYS A 360 -20.05 20.20 -31.93
C LYS A 360 -19.82 20.20 -33.44
N ARG A 361 -19.19 19.15 -33.99
CA ARG A 361 -18.92 19.00 -35.43
C ARG A 361 -20.19 18.99 -36.27
N ARG A 362 -21.28 18.38 -35.77
CA ARG A 362 -22.59 18.34 -36.45
C ARG A 362 -23.50 19.53 -36.09
N ARG A 363 -22.99 20.49 -35.32
CA ARG A 363 -23.65 21.75 -34.95
C ARG A 363 -24.96 21.60 -34.17
N TYR A 364 -25.06 20.58 -33.31
CA TYR A 364 -26.20 20.41 -32.39
C TYR A 364 -26.06 21.29 -31.15
N TRP A 365 -26.61 22.51 -31.22
CA TRP A 365 -26.57 23.53 -30.17
C TRP A 365 -27.96 24.13 -29.93
N GLY A 366 -28.34 24.31 -28.66
CA GLY A 366 -29.57 25.01 -28.28
C GLY A 366 -30.85 24.41 -28.89
N LYS A 367 -31.45 25.09 -29.87
CA LYS A 367 -32.68 24.64 -30.53
C LYS A 367 -32.45 23.52 -31.58
N ASN A 368 -31.20 23.29 -32.00
CA ASN A 368 -30.87 22.22 -32.93
C ASN A 368 -30.46 20.95 -32.17
N THR A 369 -31.39 19.99 -32.10
CA THR A 369 -31.29 18.82 -31.21
C THR A 369 -31.22 17.50 -31.97
N ILE A 370 -30.78 16.44 -31.28
CA ILE A 370 -30.69 15.07 -31.81
C ILE A 370 -31.29 14.08 -30.81
N LYS A 371 -31.99 13.05 -31.31
CA LYS A 371 -32.46 11.95 -30.45
C LYS A 371 -31.29 11.14 -29.90
N VAL A 372 -31.34 10.81 -28.61
CA VAL A 372 -30.30 10.04 -27.93
C VAL A 372 -30.03 8.71 -28.63
N GLN A 373 -31.09 8.01 -29.04
CA GLN A 373 -30.96 6.73 -29.73
C GLN A 373 -30.27 6.86 -31.09
N THR A 374 -30.53 7.95 -31.82
CA THR A 374 -29.87 8.23 -33.10
C THR A 374 -28.40 8.57 -32.90
N LEU A 375 -28.07 9.35 -31.86
CA LEU A 375 -26.68 9.67 -31.51
C LEU A 375 -25.89 8.41 -31.16
N LYS A 376 -26.45 7.55 -30.30
CA LYS A 376 -25.88 6.27 -29.87
C LYS A 376 -25.68 5.32 -31.06
N ASN A 377 -26.75 5.08 -31.83
CA ASN A 377 -26.78 4.02 -32.83
C ASN A 377 -26.20 4.40 -34.19
N HIS A 378 -25.97 5.67 -34.51
CA HIS A 378 -25.45 6.07 -35.83
C HIS A 378 -24.15 6.86 -35.78
N TYR A 379 -23.88 7.60 -34.71
CA TYR A 379 -22.71 8.48 -34.64
C TYR A 379 -21.71 8.11 -33.56
N CYS A 380 -22.14 7.33 -32.55
CA CYS A 380 -21.34 6.93 -31.39
C CYS A 380 -21.35 5.40 -31.15
N GLN A 381 -21.50 4.61 -32.22
CA GLN A 381 -21.69 3.14 -32.17
C GLN A 381 -20.59 2.37 -31.40
N ASN A 382 -19.37 2.91 -31.35
CA ASN A 382 -18.19 2.25 -30.76
C ASN A 382 -17.87 2.75 -29.34
N ILE A 383 -18.85 3.30 -28.61
CA ILE A 383 -18.68 3.75 -27.22
C ILE A 383 -19.38 2.75 -26.30
N ALA A 384 -18.61 1.85 -25.68
CA ALA A 384 -19.14 0.78 -24.83
C ALA A 384 -19.88 1.32 -23.59
N SER A 385 -19.45 2.47 -23.06
CA SER A 385 -20.00 3.14 -21.87
C SER A 385 -20.93 4.32 -22.20
N PHE A 386 -21.55 4.36 -23.39
CA PHE A 386 -22.26 5.54 -23.91
C PHE A 386 -23.25 6.19 -22.92
N ASP A 387 -24.08 5.39 -22.24
CA ASP A 387 -25.12 5.92 -21.34
C ASP A 387 -24.50 6.56 -20.10
N TYR A 388 -23.44 5.97 -19.56
CA TYR A 388 -22.68 6.54 -18.45
C TYR A 388 -21.98 7.83 -18.86
N SER A 389 -21.28 7.83 -20.01
CA SER A 389 -20.59 9.03 -20.52
C SER A 389 -21.57 10.18 -20.82
N LEU A 390 -22.78 9.86 -21.31
CA LEU A 390 -23.83 10.86 -21.55
C LEU A 390 -24.37 11.44 -20.25
N GLN A 391 -24.55 10.60 -19.21
CA GLN A 391 -25.02 11.06 -17.91
C GLN A 391 -24.00 12.03 -17.27
N VAL A 392 -22.71 11.71 -17.33
CA VAL A 392 -21.64 12.61 -16.85
C VAL A 392 -21.68 13.98 -17.55
N LEU A 393 -21.97 14.02 -18.86
CA LEU A 393 -22.09 15.28 -19.60
C LEU A 393 -23.32 16.10 -19.21
N ARG A 394 -24.40 15.46 -18.76
CA ARG A 394 -25.59 16.12 -18.22
C ARG A 394 -25.32 16.68 -16.83
N ASP A 395 -24.70 15.89 -15.97
CA ASP A 395 -24.38 16.29 -14.60
C ASP A 395 -23.43 17.50 -14.58
N ARG A 396 -22.55 17.60 -15.59
CA ARG A 396 -21.65 18.75 -15.82
C ARG A 396 -22.30 19.92 -16.58
N GLY A 397 -23.55 19.78 -17.03
CA GLY A 397 -24.29 20.85 -17.72
C GLY A 397 -23.85 21.16 -19.15
N PHE A 398 -23.06 20.30 -19.80
CA PHE A 398 -22.66 20.50 -21.20
C PHE A 398 -23.76 20.12 -22.19
N ILE A 399 -24.66 19.22 -21.79
CA ILE A 399 -25.80 18.75 -22.58
C ILE A 399 -27.11 19.18 -21.92
N ILE A 400 -28.01 19.72 -22.73
CA ILE A 400 -29.37 20.12 -22.34
C ILE A 400 -30.41 19.24 -23.04
N GLY A 401 -31.54 19.01 -22.35
CA GLY A 401 -32.64 18.16 -22.80
C GLY A 401 -32.54 16.70 -22.29
N SER A 402 -33.70 16.05 -22.14
CA SER A 402 -33.80 14.64 -21.72
C SER A 402 -33.80 13.69 -22.92
N ASP A 403 -34.56 14.00 -23.97
CA ASP A 403 -34.51 13.45 -25.33
C ASP A 403 -35.52 14.23 -26.19
N PRO A 404 -35.14 14.93 -27.28
CA PRO A 404 -33.82 15.04 -27.87
C PRO A 404 -32.87 15.97 -27.08
N ILE A 405 -31.57 15.85 -27.35
CA ILE A 405 -30.49 16.55 -26.65
C ILE A 405 -29.70 17.49 -27.56
N SER A 406 -29.02 18.47 -26.99
CA SER A 406 -28.07 19.37 -27.67
C SER A 406 -27.02 19.93 -26.71
N LEU A 407 -25.98 20.56 -27.24
CA LEU A 407 -24.99 21.29 -26.44
C LEU A 407 -25.56 22.61 -25.90
N ASP A 408 -25.17 22.96 -24.67
CA ASP A 408 -25.47 24.27 -24.09
C ASP A 408 -24.59 25.36 -24.70
N ILE A 409 -25.22 26.31 -25.39
CA ILE A 409 -24.55 27.47 -26.01
C ILE A 409 -23.73 28.26 -25.00
N LYS A 410 -24.18 28.34 -23.73
CA LYS A 410 -23.48 29.09 -22.67
C LYS A 410 -22.14 28.47 -22.29
N LYS A 411 -21.95 27.18 -22.57
CA LYS A 411 -20.72 26.43 -22.27
C LYS A 411 -19.79 26.31 -23.48
N ASN A 412 -20.03 27.05 -24.57
CA ASN A 412 -19.25 26.93 -25.81
C ASN A 412 -17.73 27.14 -25.63
N GLY A 413 -17.30 28.09 -24.79
CA GLY A 413 -15.88 28.31 -24.49
C GLY A 413 -15.25 27.10 -23.81
N GLU A 414 -15.87 26.61 -22.74
CA GLU A 414 -15.42 25.42 -22.01
C GLU A 414 -15.45 24.15 -22.89
N ILE A 415 -16.48 23.98 -23.73
CA ILE A 415 -16.57 22.87 -24.68
C ILE A 415 -15.49 22.99 -25.77
N ALA A 416 -15.04 24.20 -26.14
CA ALA A 416 -13.98 24.39 -27.12
C ALA A 416 -12.61 23.91 -26.62
N ASP A 417 -12.34 24.10 -25.33
CA ASP A 417 -11.10 23.67 -24.68
C ASP A 417 -11.05 22.16 -24.40
N LEU A 418 -12.21 21.49 -24.41
CA LEU A 418 -12.37 20.07 -24.06
C LEU A 418 -12.32 19.10 -25.27
N VAL A 419 -12.64 19.57 -26.48
CA VAL A 419 -12.77 18.75 -27.72
C VAL A 419 -12.35 19.39 -29.03
#